data_AF-A0A0S8ZI73-F1
#
_entry.id   AF-A0A0S8ZI73-F1
#
_cell.length_a   1.000
_cell.length_b   1.000
_cell.length_c   1.000
_cell.angle_alpha   90.00
_cell.angle_beta   90.00
_cell.angle_gamma   90.00
#
_symmetry.space_group_name_H-M   'P 1'
#
loop_
_entity.id
_entity.type
_entity.pdbx_description
1 polymer ?
#
loop_
_entity_poly.entity_id
_entity_poly.type
_entity_poly.pdbx_seq_one_letter_code
_entity_poly.pdbx_strand_id
1 'polypeptide(L)'
;MSISFDKALGIHEQALGFRAQRAEVLANNITNADTPNYKARDLDFSKVLAEQNEKTKNGTFALNMTNSRHIEAEGLGNGDGSLMYRTPMQPSIDQNTVDAQLEQSNYAENAVGFQASFTLLNSKFKGLMSALRGE
;
A
#
# COMPACT_ATOMS: atom_id res chain seq x y z
N MET A 1 -9.64 -23.59 19.39
CA MET A 1 -8.48 -23.09 18.61
C MET A 1 -9.02 -22.29 17.45
N SER A 2 -9.04 -20.96 17.55
CA SER A 2 -9.42 -20.09 16.43
C SER A 2 -8.23 -20.00 15.48
N ILE A 3 -8.37 -20.49 14.25
CA ILE A 3 -7.40 -20.23 13.19
C ILE A 3 -7.47 -18.73 12.90
N SER A 4 -6.45 -17.97 13.33
CA SER A 4 -6.35 -16.55 13.00
C SER A 4 -5.92 -16.44 11.54
N PHE A 5 -6.87 -16.20 10.62
CA PHE A 5 -6.60 -16.07 9.19
C PHE A 5 -5.57 -14.97 8.90
N ASP A 6 -5.55 -13.89 9.69
CA ASP A 6 -4.54 -12.83 9.61
C ASP A 6 -3.10 -13.35 9.78
N LYS A 7 -2.87 -14.30 10.69
CA LYS A 7 -1.54 -14.91 10.87
C LYS A 7 -1.20 -15.88 9.75
N ALA A 8 -2.19 -16.56 9.17
CA ALA A 8 -1.98 -17.58 8.14
C ALA A 8 -1.75 -16.98 6.75
N LEU A 9 -2.44 -15.87 6.44
CA LEU A 9 -2.29 -15.11 5.20
C LEU A 9 -1.14 -14.10 5.27
N GLY A 10 -0.79 -13.66 6.48
CA GLY A 10 0.33 -12.76 6.74
C GLY A 10 0.20 -11.44 5.99
N ILE A 11 1.31 -10.95 5.45
CA ILE A 11 1.37 -9.65 4.77
C ILE A 11 0.78 -9.65 3.36
N HIS A 12 0.40 -10.81 2.81
CA HIS A 12 0.07 -10.93 1.38
C HIS A 12 -1.25 -10.26 1.01
N GLU A 13 -2.26 -10.32 1.89
CA GLU A 13 -3.54 -9.63 1.70
C GLU A 13 -3.34 -8.11 1.67
N GLN A 14 -2.65 -7.58 2.69
CA GLN A 14 -2.31 -6.16 2.80
C GLN A 14 -1.49 -5.71 1.59
N ALA A 15 -0.50 -6.49 1.19
CA ALA A 15 0.35 -6.20 0.04
C ALA A 15 -0.41 -6.23 -1.30
N LEU A 16 -1.47 -7.04 -1.42
CA LEU A 16 -2.36 -7.03 -2.58
C LEU A 16 -3.19 -5.75 -2.61
N GLY A 17 -3.75 -5.35 -1.46
CA GLY A 17 -4.49 -4.09 -1.29
C GLY A 17 -3.65 -2.87 -1.65
N PHE A 18 -2.40 -2.79 -1.19
CA PHE A 18 -1.50 -1.69 -1.54
C PHE A 18 -1.15 -1.61 -3.03
N ARG A 19 -1.00 -2.76 -3.69
CA ARG A 19 -0.77 -2.77 -5.13
C ARG A 19 -1.99 -2.32 -5.92
N ALA A 20 -3.20 -2.63 -5.44
CA ALA A 20 -4.42 -2.07 -6.01
C ALA A 20 -4.48 -0.54 -5.85
N GLN A 21 -4.20 -0.02 -4.65
CA GLN A 21 -4.13 1.42 -4.40
C GLN A 21 -3.06 2.11 -5.25
N ARG A 22 -1.87 1.50 -5.39
CA ARG A 22 -0.82 2.04 -6.25
C ARG A 22 -1.24 2.06 -7.73
N ALA A 23 -1.96 1.05 -8.19
CA ALA A 23 -2.50 1.04 -9.56
C ALA A 23 -3.44 2.22 -9.80
N GLU A 24 -4.30 2.55 -8.83
CA GLU A 24 -5.20 3.71 -8.89
C GLU A 24 -4.44 5.04 -8.94
N VAL A 25 -3.40 5.19 -8.12
CA VAL A 25 -2.55 6.40 -8.10
C VAL A 25 -1.80 6.58 -9.42
N LEU A 26 -1.19 5.50 -9.94
CA LEU A 26 -0.47 5.52 -11.21
C LEU A 26 -1.45 5.80 -12.36
N ALA A 27 -2.65 5.21 -12.35
CA ALA A 27 -3.68 5.50 -13.35
C ALA A 27 -4.09 6.98 -13.33
N ASN A 28 -4.30 7.56 -12.14
CA ASN A 28 -4.59 8.97 -11.98
C ASN A 28 -3.45 9.87 -12.52
N ASN A 29 -2.20 9.50 -12.30
CA ASN A 29 -1.07 10.23 -12.88
C ASN A 29 -1.08 10.14 -14.42
N ILE A 30 -1.27 8.95 -14.99
CA ILE A 30 -1.31 8.74 -16.45
C ILE A 30 -2.42 9.58 -17.09
N THR A 31 -3.62 9.58 -16.51
CA THR A 31 -4.74 10.37 -17.05
C THR A 31 -4.49 11.88 -16.99
N ASN A 32 -3.76 12.35 -15.98
CA ASN A 32 -3.42 13.76 -15.81
C ASN A 32 -2.06 14.15 -16.42
N ALA A 33 -1.46 13.28 -17.25
CA ALA A 33 -0.16 13.52 -17.87
C ALA A 33 -0.15 14.75 -18.81
N ASP A 34 -1.30 15.15 -19.33
CA ASP A 34 -1.44 16.35 -20.18
C ASP A 34 -2.14 17.51 -19.43
N THR A 35 -2.24 17.43 -18.10
CA THR A 35 -2.89 18.47 -17.29
C THR A 35 -1.85 19.45 -16.75
N PRO A 36 -1.92 20.76 -17.11
CA PRO A 36 -0.97 21.76 -16.61
C PRO A 36 -0.96 21.84 -15.09
N ASN A 37 0.20 22.12 -14.50
CA ASN A 37 0.44 22.20 -13.05
C ASN A 37 0.18 20.91 -12.23
N TYR A 38 -0.10 19.77 -12.86
CA TYR A 38 -0.32 18.53 -12.13
C TYR A 38 0.97 18.00 -11.47
N LYS A 39 0.84 17.41 -10.28
CA LYS A 39 1.97 16.88 -9.48
C LYS A 39 1.79 15.38 -9.24
N ALA A 40 2.70 14.59 -9.80
CA ALA A 40 2.72 13.14 -9.66
C ALA A 40 2.86 12.72 -8.18
N ARG A 41 2.03 11.76 -7.78
CA ARG A 41 2.08 11.12 -6.45
C ARG A 41 2.44 9.65 -6.61
N ASP A 42 3.08 9.07 -5.61
CA ASP A 42 3.33 7.62 -5.56
C ASP A 42 3.28 7.11 -4.11
N LEU A 43 3.14 5.80 -4.00
CA LEU A 43 3.16 5.04 -2.75
C LEU A 43 4.48 4.28 -2.65
N ASP A 44 5.25 4.53 -1.58
CA ASP A 44 6.46 3.76 -1.29
C ASP A 44 6.07 2.45 -0.58
N PHE A 45 5.95 1.37 -1.35
CA PHE A 45 5.56 0.05 -0.85
C PHE A 45 6.46 -0.45 0.30
N SER A 46 7.76 -0.14 0.27
CA SER A 46 8.71 -0.59 1.30
C SER A 46 8.44 0.09 2.64
N LYS A 47 8.17 1.41 2.62
CA LYS A 47 7.81 2.16 3.83
C LYS A 47 6.47 1.72 4.38
N VAL A 48 5.48 1.57 3.51
CA VAL A 48 4.14 1.14 3.90
C VAL A 48 4.18 -0.27 4.51
N LEU A 49 4.93 -1.20 3.92
CA LEU A 49 5.07 -2.55 4.46
C LEU A 49 5.81 -2.55 5.80
N ALA A 50 6.83 -1.70 5.96
CA ALA A 50 7.52 -1.52 7.23
C ALA A 50 6.56 -0.99 8.31
N GLU A 51 5.76 0.03 8.01
CA GLU A 51 4.76 0.58 8.94
C GLU A 51 3.72 -0.48 9.35
N GLN A 52 3.24 -1.31 8.42
CA GLN A 52 2.27 -2.38 8.75
C GLN A 52 2.90 -3.48 9.61
N ASN A 53 4.17 -3.82 9.35
CA ASN A 53 4.92 -4.77 10.18
C ASN A 53 5.13 -4.21 11.60
N GLU A 54 5.46 -2.93 11.72
CA GLU A 54 5.59 -2.24 13.00
C GLU A 54 4.26 -2.15 13.76
N LYS A 55 3.14 -1.83 13.10
CA LYS A 55 1.80 -1.88 13.72
C LYS A 55 1.45 -3.27 14.25
N THR A 56 1.79 -4.31 13.50
CA THR A 56 1.56 -5.71 13.92
C THR A 56 2.41 -6.10 15.13
N LYS A 57 3.61 -5.55 15.27
CA LYS A 57 4.56 -5.84 16.36
C LYS A 57 4.35 -5.00 17.61
N ASN A 58 4.06 -3.72 17.45
CA ASN A 58 4.05 -2.74 18.55
C ASN A 58 2.64 -2.38 19.03
N GLY A 59 1.58 -2.93 18.43
CA GLY A 59 0.20 -2.57 18.75
C GLY A 59 -0.13 -1.13 18.34
N THR A 60 -1.35 -0.69 18.64
CA THR A 60 -1.75 0.72 18.45
C THR A 60 -0.80 1.61 19.26
N PHE A 61 -0.20 2.60 18.60
CA PHE A 61 0.63 3.60 19.26
C PHE A 61 -0.22 4.34 20.29
N ALA A 62 -0.11 3.94 21.56
CA ALA A 62 -0.81 4.53 22.67
C ALA A 62 0.12 5.52 23.37
N LEU A 63 -0.29 6.79 23.43
CA LEU A 63 0.40 7.79 24.23
C LEU A 63 0.23 7.44 25.71
N ASN A 64 1.30 7.63 26.50
CA ASN A 64 1.24 7.41 27.94
C ASN A 64 0.31 8.44 28.58
N MET A 65 -0.86 8.01 29.06
CA MET A 65 -1.80 8.89 29.75
C MET A 65 -1.37 9.07 31.20
N THR A 66 -0.91 10.26 31.55
CA THR A 66 -0.51 10.61 32.92
C THR A 66 -1.70 10.98 33.81
N ASN A 67 -2.89 11.17 33.24
CA ASN A 67 -4.10 11.55 33.97
C ASN A 67 -5.34 10.89 33.35
N SER A 68 -6.32 10.53 34.19
CA SER A 68 -7.59 9.92 33.77
C SER A 68 -8.51 10.86 32.98
N ARG A 69 -8.21 12.16 32.90
CA ARG A 69 -8.90 13.14 32.04
C ARG A 69 -8.19 13.40 30.71
N HIS A 70 -7.07 12.73 30.43
CA HIS A 70 -6.46 12.84 29.11
C HIS A 70 -7.36 12.20 28.05
N ILE A 71 -7.46 12.86 26.90
CA ILE A 71 -8.14 12.34 25.73
C ILE A 71 -7.21 11.29 25.12
N GLU A 72 -7.73 10.08 24.89
CA GLU A 72 -7.01 9.06 24.12
C GLU A 72 -6.76 9.61 22.72
N ALA A 73 -5.49 9.86 22.40
CA ALA A 73 -5.08 10.05 21.03
C ALA A 73 -4.92 8.66 20.42
N GLU A 74 -6.00 8.13 19.83
CA GLU A 74 -5.84 7.08 18.84
C GLU A 74 -5.03 7.67 17.70
N GLY A 75 -3.83 7.10 17.46
CA GLY A 75 -2.95 7.56 16.41
C GLY A 75 -3.73 7.68 15.11
N LEU A 76 -3.79 8.91 14.56
CA LEU A 76 -4.40 9.20 13.28
C LEU A 76 -3.96 8.12 12.29
N GLY A 77 -4.89 7.24 11.92
CA GLY A 77 -4.64 6.29 10.85
C GLY A 77 -4.29 7.12 9.63
N ASN A 78 -3.02 7.08 9.21
CA ASN A 78 -2.55 7.71 7.99
C ASN A 78 -3.35 7.16 6.80
N GLY A 79 -4.54 7.70 6.57
CA GLY A 79 -5.41 7.36 5.43
C GLY A 79 -4.89 7.94 4.12
N ASP A 80 -4.02 8.95 4.22
CA ASP A 80 -3.43 9.67 3.08
C ASP A 80 -1.91 9.89 3.24
N GLY A 81 -1.34 9.54 4.41
CA GLY A 81 0.06 9.82 4.77
C GLY A 81 1.11 8.98 4.04
N SER A 82 0.72 8.01 3.22
CA SER A 82 1.62 7.23 2.39
C SER A 82 1.83 7.83 1.00
N LEU A 83 0.95 8.73 0.55
CA LEU A 83 1.03 9.37 -0.75
C LEU A 83 2.05 10.50 -0.71
N MET A 84 3.20 10.26 -1.32
CA MET A 84 4.28 11.22 -1.40
C MET A 84 4.32 11.82 -2.80
N TYR A 85 4.57 13.14 -2.88
CA TYR A 85 4.89 13.78 -4.15
C TYR A 85 6.25 13.30 -4.64
N ARG A 86 6.34 12.97 -5.93
CA ARG A 86 7.61 12.53 -6.53
C ARG A 86 8.42 13.73 -6.98
N THR A 87 9.75 13.68 -6.78
CA THR A 87 10.67 14.66 -7.36
C THR A 87 10.81 14.39 -8.86
N PRO A 88 10.45 15.32 -9.75
CA PRO A 88 10.56 15.12 -11.19
C PRO A 88 12.02 15.02 -11.62
N MET A 89 12.34 14.05 -12.49
CA MET A 89 13.64 13.98 -13.16
C MET A 89 13.70 14.95 -14.35
N GLN A 90 12.56 15.17 -15.02
CA GLN A 90 12.43 16.09 -16.14
C GLN A 90 11.17 16.95 -15.94
N PRO A 91 11.29 18.16 -15.37
CA PRO A 91 10.17 19.06 -15.23
C PRO A 91 9.73 19.57 -16.61
N SER A 92 8.43 19.47 -16.88
CA SER A 92 7.84 20.00 -18.11
C SER A 92 7.71 21.54 -18.03
N ILE A 93 7.63 22.18 -19.20
CA ILE A 93 7.51 23.64 -19.33
C ILE A 93 6.19 24.18 -18.75
N ASP A 94 5.15 23.33 -18.70
CA ASP A 94 3.81 23.60 -18.16
C ASP A 94 3.69 23.32 -16.64
N GLN A 95 4.83 23.13 -15.97
CA GLN A 95 4.93 22.76 -14.55
C GLN A 95 4.29 21.41 -14.18
N ASN A 96 3.98 20.56 -15.17
CA ASN A 96 3.63 19.17 -14.92
C ASN A 96 4.88 18.37 -14.51
N THR A 97 4.75 17.51 -13.51
CA THR A 97 5.83 16.62 -13.04
C THR A 97 5.61 15.15 -13.42
N VAL A 98 4.55 14.85 -14.16
CA VAL A 98 4.25 13.52 -14.69
C VAL A 98 5.04 13.26 -15.96
N ASP A 99 5.65 12.08 -16.04
CA ASP A 99 6.22 11.53 -17.28
C ASP A 99 5.38 10.32 -17.68
N ALA A 100 4.65 10.44 -18.79
CA ALA A 100 3.71 9.41 -19.24
C ALA A 100 4.38 8.05 -19.50
N GLN A 101 5.62 8.04 -20.03
CA GLN A 101 6.33 6.80 -20.35
C GLN A 101 6.79 6.10 -19.07
N LEU A 102 7.28 6.89 -18.11
CA LEU A 102 7.69 6.40 -16.80
C LEU A 102 6.48 5.88 -16.00
N GLU A 103 5.35 6.60 -15.99
CA GLU A 103 4.15 6.16 -15.30
C GLU A 103 3.59 4.85 -15.89
N GLN A 104 3.61 4.70 -17.23
CA GLN A 104 3.20 3.44 -17.88
C GLN A 104 4.11 2.27 -17.50
N SER A 105 5.42 2.50 -17.45
CA SER A 105 6.39 1.50 -17.00
C SER A 105 6.14 1.06 -15.55
N ASN A 106 5.95 2.04 -14.65
CA ASN A 106 5.62 1.79 -13.25
C ASN A 106 4.29 1.05 -13.08
N TYR A 107 3.28 1.39 -13.89
CA TYR A 107 1.98 0.70 -13.88
C TYR A 107 2.13 -0.76 -14.31
N ALA A 108 2.91 -1.03 -15.35
CA ALA A 108 3.20 -2.38 -15.80
C ALA A 108 3.95 -3.20 -14.73
N GLU A 109 4.96 -2.61 -14.07
CA GLU A 109 5.68 -3.25 -12.97
C GLU A 109 4.73 -3.59 -11.81
N ASN A 110 3.86 -2.65 -11.43
CA ASN A 110 2.87 -2.87 -10.37
C ASN A 110 1.87 -3.97 -10.74
N ALA A 111 1.43 -4.05 -12.00
CA ALA A 111 0.54 -5.10 -12.50
C ALA A 111 1.17 -6.50 -12.38
N VAL A 112 2.46 -6.65 -12.72
CA VAL A 112 3.20 -7.91 -12.53
C VAL A 112 3.27 -8.26 -11.05
N GLY A 113 3.61 -7.29 -10.19
CA GLY A 113 3.65 -7.49 -8.74
C GLY A 113 2.30 -7.88 -8.14
N PHE A 114 1.19 -7.31 -8.64
CA PHE A 114 -0.17 -7.62 -8.23
C PHE A 114 -0.52 -9.07 -8.56
N GLN A 115 -0.27 -9.48 -9.81
CA GLN A 115 -0.53 -10.84 -10.28
C GLN A 115 0.27 -11.89 -9.48
N ALA A 116 1.54 -11.61 -9.18
CA ALA A 116 2.37 -12.48 -8.35
C ALA A 116 1.81 -12.62 -6.93
N SER A 117 1.39 -11.50 -6.33
CA SER A 117 0.81 -11.46 -4.97
C SER A 117 -0.50 -12.21 -4.90
N PHE A 118 -1.36 -12.03 -5.90
CA PHE A 118 -2.63 -12.74 -6.03
C PHE A 118 -2.42 -14.25 -6.15
N THR A 119 -1.46 -14.66 -7.00
CA THR A 119 -1.12 -16.08 -7.19
C THR A 119 -0.65 -16.73 -5.89
N LEU A 120 0.21 -16.04 -5.13
CA LEU A 120 0.70 -16.53 -3.85
C LEU A 120 -0.41 -16.61 -2.80
N LEU A 121 -1.26 -15.58 -2.71
CA LEU A 121 -2.40 -15.55 -1.80
C LEU A 121 -3.38 -16.70 -2.09
N ASN A 122 -3.73 -16.92 -3.36
CA ASN A 122 -4.57 -18.03 -3.79
C ASN A 122 -3.95 -19.39 -3.44
N SER A 123 -2.63 -19.54 -3.60
CA SER A 123 -1.91 -20.76 -3.24
C SER A 123 -1.96 -21.05 -1.74
N LYS A 124 -1.87 -20.00 -0.89
CA LYS A 124 -2.04 -20.11 0.56
C LYS A 124 -3.44 -20.57 0.94
N PHE A 125 -4.48 -19.97 0.33
CA PHE A 125 -5.87 -20.38 0.57
C PHE A 125 -6.11 -21.85 0.18
N LYS A 126 -5.61 -22.27 -0.98
CA LYS A 126 -5.68 -23.68 -1.39
C LYS A 126 -4.98 -24.61 -0.39
N GLY A 127 -3.79 -24.23 0.08
CA GLY A 127 -3.06 -25.00 1.10
C GLY A 127 -3.82 -25.11 2.42
N LEU A 128 -4.41 -24.01 2.91
CA LEU A 128 -5.26 -24.03 4.11
C LEU A 128 -6.50 -24.89 3.93
N MET A 129 -7.13 -24.82 2.76
CA MET A 129 -8.32 -25.63 2.45
C MET A 129 -7.98 -27.13 2.35
N SER A 130 -6.83 -27.51 1.80
CA SER A 130 -6.32 -28.89 1.80
C SER A 130 -6.09 -29.40 3.23
N ALA A 131 -5.36 -28.62 4.03
CA ALA A 131 -5.08 -28.96 5.43
C ALA A 131 -6.35 -29.11 6.28
N LEU A 132 -7.39 -28.32 6.00
CA LEU A 132 -8.67 -28.39 6.70
C LEU A 132 -9.55 -29.56 6.22
N ARG A 133 -9.40 -29.99 4.97
CA ARG A 133 -10.04 -31.19 4.41
C ARG A 133 -9.34 -32.49 4.80
N GLY A 134 -8.06 -32.42 5.17
CA GLY A 134 -7.25 -33.58 5.56
C GLY A 134 -6.60 -34.31 4.38
N GLU A 135 -6.42 -33.63 3.24
CA GLU A 135 -5.62 -34.11 2.10
C GLU A 135 -4.21 -33.53 2.11
#